data_AF-A0A358U2H0-F1
#
_entry.id   AF-A0A358U2H0-F1
#
_cell.length_a   1.000
_cell.length_b   1.000
_cell.length_c   1.000
_cell.angle_alpha   90.00
_cell.angle_beta   90.00
_cell.angle_gamma   90.00
#
_symmetry.space_group_name_H-M   'P 1'
#
loop_
_entity.id
_entity.type
_entity.pdbx_description
1 polymer ?
#
loop_
_entity_poly.entity_id
_entity_poly.type
_entity_poly.pdbx_seq_one_letter_code
_entity_poly.pdbx_strand_id
1 'polypeptide(L)'
;QLFVTDTYRADIKGIVEQYFRLTNTRVKPLLPGAVLPDFKERGGKDYRLDAKLDIYQFTQIMIRCVLNHNRTLMKHYQRGEMMIEDDVPAIPWELWNWGIANRSGELRYFPEDIVKLNLMPSGKASVTEKGIVFQGMRFTTERAIKEMWFEQARLKGSWVEDISYDPRNINYIYLREPGGRSYQICTLLGSEEAYSNKSYDEVVYKREYERFTSQKLNQAQLQQRVDLNMDIDSIIKIAEGMAPEKDKLSSNTARVKNIKTKRKIEKAGERKKEAFVLAPEKNRLNNNNPAPVVPLSDETTENIGISKAELFRRKQQEKIYGRKKSE
;
A
#
# COMPACT_ATOMS: atom_id res chain seq x y z
N GLN A 1 2.15 -3.20 -25.80
CA GLN A 1 3.01 -2.19 -26.46
C GLN A 1 2.12 -1.35 -27.36
N LEU A 2 2.05 -0.05 -27.09
CA LEU A 2 1.36 0.93 -27.93
C LEU A 2 2.21 1.19 -29.18
N PHE A 3 1.59 1.07 -30.36
CA PHE A 3 2.06 1.37 -31.72
C PHE A 3 3.49 1.93 -31.84
N VAL A 4 4.47 1.04 -32.05
CA VAL A 4 5.82 1.43 -32.48
C VAL A 4 5.81 1.39 -34.01
N THR A 5 6.19 2.51 -34.63
CA THR A 5 6.46 2.62 -36.08
C THR A 5 7.44 1.53 -36.51
N ASP A 6 7.20 0.90 -37.66
CA ASP A 6 8.13 -0.09 -38.22
C ASP A 6 9.55 0.48 -38.34
N THR A 7 10.55 -0.35 -38.05
CA THR A 7 11.96 0.06 -38.11
C THR A 7 12.31 0.60 -39.50
N TYR A 8 12.97 1.75 -39.58
CA TYR A 8 13.35 2.45 -40.82
C TYR A 8 12.20 3.04 -41.66
N ARG A 9 10.97 3.14 -41.13
CA ARG A 9 9.80 3.76 -41.80
C ARG A 9 9.24 4.96 -41.04
N ALA A 10 10.08 5.99 -40.83
CA ALA A 10 9.68 7.23 -40.16
C ALA A 10 8.57 7.99 -40.91
N ASP A 11 8.44 7.77 -42.22
CA ASP A 11 7.40 8.31 -43.11
C ASP A 11 5.98 7.94 -42.66
N ILE A 12 5.81 6.76 -42.04
CA ILE A 12 4.51 6.23 -41.62
C ILE A 12 3.96 6.98 -40.40
N LYS A 13 4.82 7.62 -39.59
CA LYS A 13 4.41 8.36 -38.39
C LYS A 13 3.39 9.46 -38.70
N GLY A 14 3.61 10.20 -39.79
CA GLY A 14 2.69 11.25 -40.23
C GLY A 14 1.30 10.72 -40.57
N ILE A 15 1.22 9.51 -41.15
CA ILE A 15 -0.04 8.85 -41.49
C ILE A 15 -0.79 8.44 -40.20
N VAL A 16 -0.09 7.88 -39.22
CA VAL A 16 -0.67 7.46 -37.94
C VAL A 16 -1.21 8.67 -37.16
N GLU A 17 -0.43 9.74 -37.06
CA GLU A 17 -0.85 10.99 -36.39
C GLU A 17 -2.04 11.64 -37.10
N GLN A 18 -2.02 11.66 -38.42
CA GLN A 18 -3.13 12.14 -39.24
C GLN A 18 -4.41 11.35 -38.97
N TYR A 19 -4.31 10.01 -38.88
CA TYR A 19 -5.46 9.16 -38.62
C TYR A 19 -6.05 9.38 -37.22
N PHE A 20 -5.21 9.51 -36.19
CA PHE A 20 -5.66 9.88 -34.85
C PHE A 20 -6.36 11.23 -34.85
N ARG A 21 -5.81 12.22 -35.57
CA ARG A 21 -6.44 13.53 -35.73
C ARG A 21 -7.80 13.42 -36.40
N LEU A 22 -7.90 12.72 -37.52
CA LEU A 22 -9.16 12.53 -38.26
C LEU A 22 -10.23 11.83 -37.43
N THR A 23 -9.83 10.78 -36.70
CA THR A 23 -10.73 10.05 -35.79
C THR A 23 -11.23 10.97 -34.69
N ASN A 24 -10.33 11.72 -34.03
CA ASN A 24 -10.70 12.68 -33.00
C ASN A 24 -11.61 13.80 -33.55
N THR A 25 -11.31 14.37 -34.71
CA THR A 25 -12.13 15.42 -35.33
C THR A 25 -13.54 14.94 -35.65
N ARG A 26 -13.69 13.68 -36.11
CA ARG A 26 -15.00 13.09 -36.40
C ARG A 26 -15.79 12.80 -35.12
N VAL A 27 -15.13 12.31 -34.08
CA VAL A 27 -15.79 11.77 -32.89
C VAL A 27 -16.06 12.86 -31.84
N LYS A 28 -15.14 13.81 -31.63
CA LYS A 28 -15.27 14.87 -30.62
C LYS A 28 -16.61 15.63 -30.65
N PRO A 29 -17.17 16.02 -31.82
CA PRO A 29 -18.46 16.73 -31.86
C PRO A 29 -19.65 15.88 -31.38
N LEU A 30 -19.52 14.55 -31.41
CA LEU A 30 -20.57 13.60 -31.06
C LEU A 30 -20.48 13.16 -29.59
N LEU A 31 -19.37 13.45 -28.90
CA LEU A 31 -19.13 12.99 -27.53
C LEU A 31 -19.57 14.06 -26.51
N PRO A 32 -20.44 13.72 -25.54
CA PRO A 32 -20.77 14.62 -24.44
C PRO A 32 -19.54 14.82 -23.54
N GLY A 33 -19.26 16.08 -23.17
CA GLY A 33 -18.09 16.44 -22.37
C GLY A 33 -16.76 16.44 -23.13
N ALA A 34 -16.79 16.42 -24.46
CA ALA A 34 -15.58 16.61 -25.25
C ALA A 34 -15.02 18.03 -25.06
N VAL A 35 -13.74 18.13 -24.70
CA VAL A 35 -13.06 19.42 -24.54
C VAL A 35 -12.87 20.08 -25.90
N LEU A 36 -13.55 21.20 -26.11
CA LEU A 36 -13.41 22.06 -27.28
C LEU A 36 -12.36 23.16 -27.02
N PRO A 37 -11.85 23.84 -28.07
CA PRO A 37 -10.78 24.83 -27.95
C PRO A 37 -11.10 26.02 -27.03
N ASP A 38 -12.38 26.33 -26.82
CA ASP A 38 -12.92 27.40 -25.96
C ASP A 38 -12.76 27.11 -24.45
N PHE A 39 -12.36 25.90 -24.05
CA PHE A 39 -12.18 25.54 -22.64
C PHE A 39 -11.21 26.45 -21.88
N LYS A 40 -10.22 27.03 -22.57
CA LYS A 40 -9.24 27.96 -21.98
C LYS A 40 -9.72 29.42 -21.95
N GLU A 41 -10.87 29.72 -22.54
CA GLU A 41 -11.41 31.07 -22.58
C GLU A 41 -12.12 31.41 -21.27
N ARG A 42 -12.04 32.68 -20.86
CA ARG A 42 -12.63 33.15 -19.61
C ARG A 42 -14.16 33.12 -19.73
N GLY A 43 -14.81 32.26 -18.95
CA GLY A 43 -16.25 32.01 -19.04
C GLY A 43 -16.62 30.78 -19.89
N GLY A 44 -15.62 30.01 -20.33
CA GLY A 44 -15.84 28.74 -21.03
C GLY A 44 -16.59 27.72 -20.19
N LYS A 45 -17.30 26.81 -20.86
CA LYS A 45 -18.09 25.75 -20.23
C LYS A 45 -17.16 24.74 -19.54
N ASP A 46 -17.50 24.31 -18.32
CA ASP A 46 -16.79 23.19 -17.68
C ASP A 46 -17.27 21.85 -18.26
N TYR A 47 -16.54 21.35 -19.26
CA TYR A 47 -16.81 20.09 -19.95
C TYR A 47 -16.82 18.86 -19.04
N ARG A 48 -16.23 18.96 -17.84
CA ARG A 48 -16.24 17.85 -16.87
C ARG A 48 -17.64 17.56 -16.36
N LEU A 49 -18.52 18.57 -16.31
CA LEU A 49 -19.90 18.43 -15.87
C LEU A 49 -20.78 17.72 -16.91
N ASP A 50 -20.40 17.80 -18.19
CA ASP A 50 -21.09 17.13 -19.29
C ASP A 50 -20.57 15.72 -19.59
N ALA A 51 -19.49 15.28 -18.92
CA ALA A 51 -18.89 13.98 -19.14
C ALA A 51 -19.83 12.86 -18.66
N LYS A 52 -20.44 12.14 -19.61
CA LYS A 52 -21.42 11.07 -19.32
C LYS A 52 -20.92 9.66 -19.64
N LEU A 53 -19.80 9.54 -20.37
CA LEU A 53 -19.30 8.26 -20.85
C LEU A 53 -18.28 7.68 -19.88
N ASP A 54 -18.40 6.38 -19.62
CA ASP A 54 -17.35 5.63 -18.95
C ASP A 54 -16.25 5.17 -19.94
N ILE A 55 -15.16 4.62 -19.40
CA ILE A 55 -14.03 4.13 -20.21
C ILE A 55 -14.46 3.00 -21.16
N TYR A 56 -15.45 2.19 -20.78
CA TYR A 56 -15.91 1.05 -21.55
C TYR A 56 -16.70 1.51 -22.78
N GLN A 57 -17.65 2.42 -22.59
CA GLN A 57 -18.44 3.06 -23.64
C GLN A 57 -17.56 3.87 -24.59
N PHE A 58 -16.60 4.64 -24.06
CA PHE A 58 -15.62 5.32 -24.90
C PHE A 58 -14.81 4.32 -25.75
N THR A 59 -14.36 3.22 -25.15
CA THR A 59 -13.64 2.15 -25.87
C THR A 59 -14.51 1.54 -26.98
N GLN A 60 -15.80 1.30 -26.73
CA GLN A 60 -16.73 0.81 -27.75
C GLN A 60 -16.86 1.78 -28.93
N ILE A 61 -16.92 3.09 -28.67
CA ILE A 61 -16.98 4.12 -29.72
C ILE A 61 -15.69 4.08 -30.56
N MET A 62 -14.53 3.98 -29.91
CA MET A 62 -13.24 3.89 -30.60
C MET A 62 -13.14 2.63 -31.47
N ILE A 63 -13.57 1.47 -30.96
CA ILE A 63 -13.62 0.21 -31.72
C ILE A 63 -14.49 0.38 -32.98
N ARG A 64 -15.68 0.99 -32.85
CA ARG A 64 -16.56 1.25 -34.00
C ARG A 64 -15.90 2.15 -35.04
N CYS A 65 -15.14 3.14 -34.62
CA CYS A 65 -14.40 4.01 -35.55
C CYS A 65 -13.34 3.24 -36.34
N VAL A 66 -12.58 2.36 -35.67
CA VAL A 66 -11.58 1.49 -36.31
C VAL A 66 -12.25 0.52 -37.29
N LEU A 67 -13.33 -0.15 -36.87
CA LEU A 67 -14.07 -1.06 -37.74
C LEU A 67 -14.62 -0.36 -38.99
N ASN A 68 -15.12 0.87 -38.84
CA ASN A 68 -15.57 1.66 -39.98
C ASN A 68 -14.41 2.00 -40.92
N HIS A 69 -13.25 2.41 -40.40
CA HIS A 69 -12.08 2.68 -41.22
C HIS A 69 -11.62 1.45 -42.01
N ASN A 70 -11.57 0.29 -41.37
CA ASN A 70 -11.12 -0.96 -42.00
C ASN A 70 -12.02 -1.39 -43.18
N ARG A 71 -13.27 -0.91 -43.23
CA ARG A 71 -14.24 -1.17 -44.30
C ARG A 71 -14.38 -0.03 -45.31
N THR A 72 -13.67 1.08 -45.12
CA THR A 72 -13.77 2.26 -45.98
C THR A 72 -12.79 2.17 -47.15
N LEU A 73 -13.25 2.50 -48.36
CA LEU A 73 -12.43 2.56 -49.56
C LEU A 73 -11.30 3.61 -49.45
N MET A 74 -10.07 3.21 -49.75
CA MET A 74 -8.91 4.09 -49.83
C MET A 74 -8.72 4.61 -51.25
N LYS A 75 -9.23 5.83 -51.51
CA LYS A 75 -9.25 6.44 -52.86
C LYS A 75 -7.88 6.61 -53.52
N HIS A 76 -6.82 6.75 -52.74
CA HIS A 76 -5.47 7.05 -53.23
C HIS A 76 -4.47 5.92 -52.96
N TYR A 77 -4.96 4.72 -52.64
CA TYR A 77 -4.09 3.57 -52.41
C TYR A 77 -3.65 2.95 -53.73
N GLN A 78 -2.34 2.85 -53.93
CA GLN A 78 -1.75 2.19 -55.09
C GLN A 78 -1.67 0.68 -54.84
N ARG A 79 -2.45 -0.09 -55.59
CA ARG A 79 -2.44 -1.56 -55.54
C ARG A 79 -1.23 -2.10 -56.33
N GLY A 80 -0.60 -3.15 -55.84
CA GLY A 80 0.44 -3.85 -56.62
C GLY A 80 -0.16 -4.68 -57.74
N GLU A 81 0.66 -5.05 -58.73
CA GLU A 81 0.24 -5.81 -59.93
C GLU A 81 -0.58 -7.07 -59.58
N MET A 82 -0.04 -7.94 -58.71
CA MET A 82 -0.74 -9.14 -58.22
C MET A 82 -2.11 -8.84 -57.58
N MET A 83 -2.27 -7.70 -56.89
CA MET A 83 -3.55 -7.32 -56.28
C MET A 83 -4.55 -6.80 -57.31
N ILE A 84 -4.05 -6.24 -58.43
CA ILE A 84 -4.88 -5.78 -59.54
C ILE A 84 -5.36 -6.99 -60.35
N GLU A 85 -4.49 -7.96 -60.59
CA GLU A 85 -4.82 -9.23 -61.24
C GLU A 85 -5.92 -9.99 -60.49
N ASP A 86 -5.82 -10.03 -59.15
CA ASP A 86 -6.79 -10.69 -58.27
C ASP A 86 -8.04 -9.82 -57.95
N ASP A 87 -8.20 -8.67 -58.61
CA ASP A 87 -9.30 -7.70 -58.43
C ASP A 87 -9.56 -7.31 -56.96
N VAL A 88 -8.49 -7.18 -56.15
CA VAL A 88 -8.62 -6.88 -54.73
C VAL A 88 -9.04 -5.41 -54.56
N PRO A 89 -10.19 -5.11 -53.95
CA PRO A 89 -10.60 -3.73 -53.74
C PRO A 89 -9.65 -3.02 -52.78
N ALA A 90 -9.48 -1.70 -52.94
CA ALA A 90 -8.62 -0.88 -52.10
C ALA A 90 -9.25 -0.61 -50.71
N ILE A 91 -9.66 -1.65 -50.01
CA ILE A 91 -10.28 -1.62 -48.69
C ILE A 91 -9.30 -2.27 -47.71
N PRO A 92 -8.94 -1.65 -46.57
CA PRO A 92 -7.91 -2.17 -45.67
C PRO A 92 -8.15 -3.63 -45.24
N TRP A 93 -9.40 -3.98 -44.93
CA TRP A 93 -9.80 -5.34 -44.58
C TRP A 93 -9.50 -6.36 -45.70
N GLU A 94 -9.85 -6.03 -46.95
CA GLU A 94 -9.66 -6.92 -48.10
C GLU A 94 -8.16 -7.04 -48.46
N LEU A 95 -7.45 -5.92 -48.45
CA LEU A 95 -6.00 -5.89 -48.69
C LEU A 95 -5.24 -6.71 -47.63
N TRP A 96 -5.67 -6.63 -46.36
CA TRP A 96 -5.08 -7.41 -45.28
C TRP A 96 -5.31 -8.91 -45.46
N ASN A 97 -6.54 -9.33 -45.77
CA ASN A 97 -6.86 -10.74 -45.98
C ASN A 97 -6.11 -11.32 -47.18
N TRP A 98 -6.06 -10.58 -48.29
CA TRP A 98 -5.28 -10.98 -49.47
C TRP A 98 -3.78 -11.04 -49.14
N GLY A 99 -3.27 -10.08 -48.36
CA GLY A 99 -1.89 -10.07 -47.89
C GLY A 99 -1.56 -11.27 -47.01
N ILE A 100 -2.49 -11.68 -46.13
CA ILE A 100 -2.31 -12.89 -45.32
C ILE A 100 -2.09 -14.12 -46.22
N ALA A 101 -2.93 -14.31 -47.23
CA ALA A 101 -2.88 -15.46 -48.12
C ALA A 101 -1.65 -15.47 -49.05
N ASN A 102 -1.28 -14.30 -49.60
CA ASN A 102 -0.35 -14.22 -50.73
C ASN A 102 1.01 -13.58 -50.40
N ARG A 103 1.13 -12.89 -49.25
CA ARG A 103 2.35 -12.15 -48.85
C ARG A 103 2.85 -12.49 -47.44
N SER A 104 2.18 -13.36 -46.70
CA SER A 104 2.71 -13.78 -45.40
C SER A 104 3.94 -14.65 -45.61
N GLY A 105 5.07 -14.21 -45.06
CA GLY A 105 6.20 -15.12 -44.82
C GLY A 105 5.87 -16.11 -43.69
N GLU A 106 6.89 -16.71 -43.10
CA GLU A 106 6.73 -17.59 -41.94
C GLU A 106 6.34 -16.79 -40.68
N LEU A 107 5.03 -16.63 -40.46
CA LEU A 107 4.50 -16.09 -39.20
C LEU A 107 4.83 -17.07 -38.07
N ARG A 108 5.48 -16.56 -37.02
CA ARG A 108 5.78 -17.34 -35.82
C ARG A 108 4.56 -17.37 -34.90
N TYR A 109 4.08 -18.56 -34.61
CA TYR A 109 3.08 -18.76 -33.58
C TYR A 109 3.74 -18.84 -32.21
N PHE A 110 3.19 -18.10 -31.24
CA PHE A 110 3.54 -18.21 -29.84
C PHE A 110 2.26 -18.45 -29.01
N PRO A 111 2.30 -19.37 -28.04
CA PRO A 111 1.20 -19.55 -27.09
C PRO A 111 0.88 -18.24 -26.33
N GLU A 112 -0.42 -17.96 -26.14
CA GLU A 112 -0.89 -16.70 -25.56
C GLU A 112 -0.36 -16.46 -24.14
N ASP A 113 -0.29 -17.52 -23.33
CA ASP A 113 0.24 -17.52 -21.98
C ASP A 113 1.73 -17.14 -21.92
N ILE A 114 2.54 -17.64 -22.85
CA ILE A 114 3.96 -17.28 -22.99
C ILE A 114 4.11 -15.82 -23.41
N VAL A 115 3.27 -15.33 -24.31
CA VAL A 115 3.25 -13.92 -24.68
C VAL A 115 2.89 -13.05 -23.47
N LYS A 116 1.85 -13.42 -22.72
CA LYS A 116 1.45 -12.73 -21.47
C LYS A 116 2.58 -12.72 -20.45
N LEU A 117 3.22 -13.86 -20.20
CA LEU A 117 4.36 -13.99 -19.26
C LEU A 117 5.48 -12.98 -19.57
N ASN A 118 5.81 -12.84 -20.85
CA ASN A 118 6.90 -11.97 -21.30
C ASN A 118 6.49 -10.49 -21.42
N LEU A 119 5.18 -10.19 -21.45
CA LEU A 119 4.65 -8.82 -21.39
C LEU A 119 4.48 -8.32 -19.95
N MET A 120 4.39 -9.22 -18.97
CA MET A 120 4.31 -8.87 -17.56
C MET A 120 5.63 -8.28 -17.05
N PRO A 121 5.58 -7.35 -16.06
CA PRO A 121 6.76 -6.91 -15.34
C PRO A 121 7.55 -8.08 -14.76
N SER A 122 8.88 -8.00 -14.91
CA SER A 122 9.81 -8.96 -14.32
C SER A 122 10.22 -8.52 -12.91
N GLY A 123 10.48 -9.50 -12.05
CA GLY A 123 10.96 -9.31 -10.69
C GLY A 123 11.89 -10.45 -10.27
N LYS A 124 12.45 -10.34 -9.07
CA LYS A 124 13.29 -11.38 -8.46
C LYS A 124 12.67 -11.84 -7.16
N ALA A 125 12.43 -13.13 -7.01
CA ALA A 125 11.91 -13.73 -5.80
C ALA A 125 12.99 -14.55 -5.10
N SER A 126 13.06 -14.49 -3.78
CA SER A 126 14.03 -15.28 -3.01
C SER A 126 13.38 -16.53 -2.44
N VAL A 127 13.91 -17.69 -2.74
CA VAL A 127 13.46 -18.96 -2.15
C VAL A 127 14.06 -19.08 -0.75
N THR A 128 13.20 -19.17 0.27
CA THR A 128 13.60 -19.27 1.69
C THR A 128 12.97 -20.50 2.34
N GLU A 129 13.38 -20.85 3.56
CA GLU A 129 12.76 -21.95 4.32
C GLU A 129 11.25 -21.79 4.54
N LYS A 130 10.72 -20.55 4.45
CA LYS A 130 9.32 -20.22 4.73
C LYS A 130 8.46 -20.08 3.48
N GLY A 131 9.06 -20.20 2.29
CA GLY A 131 8.38 -19.91 1.03
C GLY A 131 9.23 -19.12 0.05
N ILE A 132 8.67 -18.92 -1.14
CA ILE A 132 9.20 -18.05 -2.19
C ILE A 132 8.79 -16.61 -1.85
N VAL A 133 9.76 -15.76 -1.51
CA VAL A 133 9.54 -14.41 -1.02
C VAL A 133 9.65 -13.39 -2.14
N PHE A 134 8.58 -12.63 -2.38
CA PHE A 134 8.59 -11.49 -3.30
C PHE A 134 7.88 -10.29 -2.66
N GLN A 135 8.55 -9.13 -2.63
CA GLN A 135 8.09 -7.93 -1.90
C GLN A 135 7.60 -8.23 -0.48
N GLY A 136 8.30 -9.15 0.17
CA GLY A 136 8.03 -9.65 1.52
C GLY A 136 6.72 -10.44 1.68
N MET A 137 5.99 -10.74 0.61
CA MET A 137 4.92 -11.75 0.60
C MET A 137 5.55 -13.12 0.34
N ARG A 138 4.90 -14.18 0.83
CA ARG A 138 5.35 -15.56 0.68
C ARG A 138 4.44 -16.32 -0.26
N PHE A 139 5.04 -17.04 -1.18
CA PHE A 139 4.38 -17.85 -2.19
C PHE A 139 4.87 -19.30 -2.12
N THR A 140 4.09 -20.20 -2.68
CA THR A 140 4.45 -21.61 -2.86
C THR A 140 4.05 -22.10 -4.24
N THR A 141 4.69 -23.18 -4.68
CA THR A 141 4.34 -23.88 -5.91
C THR A 141 4.51 -25.37 -5.69
N GLU A 142 3.77 -26.19 -6.44
CA GLU A 142 3.83 -27.65 -6.30
C GLU A 142 5.24 -28.19 -6.51
N ARG A 143 6.00 -27.62 -7.46
CA ARG A 143 7.38 -28.03 -7.71
C ARG A 143 8.27 -27.79 -6.49
N ALA A 144 8.17 -26.61 -5.87
CA ALA A 144 8.98 -26.27 -4.71
C ALA A 144 8.71 -27.23 -3.54
N ILE A 145 7.48 -27.73 -3.41
CA ILE A 145 7.11 -28.75 -2.43
C ILE A 145 7.72 -30.10 -2.82
N LYS A 146 7.52 -30.56 -4.07
CA LYS A 146 8.00 -31.85 -4.56
C LYS A 146 9.53 -31.97 -4.52
N GLU A 147 10.23 -30.90 -4.86
CA GLU A 147 11.70 -30.83 -4.87
C GLU A 147 12.29 -30.39 -3.52
N MET A 148 11.46 -30.24 -2.48
CA MET A 148 11.87 -29.87 -1.12
C MET A 148 12.70 -28.57 -1.06
N TRP A 149 12.37 -27.58 -1.88
CA TRP A 149 13.12 -26.33 -1.97
C TRP A 149 13.24 -25.61 -0.63
N PHE A 150 12.18 -25.66 0.19
CA PHE A 150 12.17 -25.00 1.50
C PHE A 150 13.11 -25.68 2.51
N GLU A 151 13.24 -27.00 2.45
CA GLU A 151 14.20 -27.75 3.28
C GLU A 151 15.64 -27.51 2.80
N GLN A 152 15.85 -27.51 1.48
CA GLN A 152 17.14 -27.17 0.90
C GLN A 152 17.57 -25.75 1.26
N ALA A 153 16.66 -24.78 1.23
CA ALA A 153 16.93 -23.40 1.62
C ALA A 153 17.30 -23.28 3.10
N ARG A 154 16.72 -24.13 3.96
CA ARG A 154 17.08 -24.20 5.38
C ARG A 154 18.49 -24.75 5.60
N LEU A 155 18.92 -25.73 4.80
CA LEU A 155 20.22 -26.38 4.94
C LEU A 155 21.36 -25.64 4.24
N LYS A 156 21.13 -25.15 3.02
CA LYS A 156 22.15 -24.59 2.11
C LYS A 156 22.06 -23.07 1.97
N GLY A 157 21.02 -22.44 2.50
CA GLY A 157 20.75 -21.00 2.37
C GLY A 157 19.78 -20.66 1.24
N SER A 158 19.30 -19.42 1.24
CA SER A 158 18.34 -18.91 0.25
C SER A 158 19.00 -18.57 -1.08
N TRP A 159 18.29 -18.78 -2.18
CA TRP A 159 18.70 -18.33 -3.52
C TRP A 159 17.61 -17.46 -4.16
N VAL A 160 17.88 -16.96 -5.37
CA VAL A 160 17.01 -16.02 -6.09
C VAL A 160 16.61 -16.63 -7.43
N GLU A 161 15.34 -16.50 -7.76
CA GLU A 161 14.73 -16.92 -9.02
C GLU A 161 14.10 -15.72 -9.73
N ASP A 162 14.13 -15.74 -11.07
CA ASP A 162 13.48 -14.73 -11.88
C ASP A 162 11.99 -15.04 -12.01
N ILE A 163 11.16 -14.01 -11.81
CA ILE A 163 9.70 -14.11 -11.87
C ILE A 163 9.11 -13.07 -12.81
N SER A 164 7.90 -13.34 -13.29
CA SER A 164 6.96 -12.35 -13.80
C SER A 164 5.76 -12.26 -12.86
N TYR A 165 5.10 -11.10 -12.80
CA TYR A 165 3.90 -10.91 -11.99
C TYR A 165 2.95 -9.91 -12.64
N ASP A 166 1.66 -10.00 -12.33
CA ASP A 166 0.68 -9.00 -12.74
C ASP A 166 0.51 -7.94 -11.63
N PRO A 167 0.86 -6.66 -11.86
CA PRO A 167 0.67 -5.61 -10.86
C PRO A 167 -0.78 -5.42 -10.40
N ARG A 168 -1.75 -5.85 -11.20
CA ARG A 168 -3.18 -5.73 -10.87
C ARG A 168 -3.65 -6.82 -9.92
N ASN A 169 -2.96 -7.96 -9.88
CA ASN A 169 -3.32 -9.09 -9.04
C ASN A 169 -2.07 -9.84 -8.59
N ILE A 170 -1.72 -9.66 -7.32
CA ILE A 170 -0.52 -10.24 -6.74
C ILE A 170 -0.72 -11.64 -6.14
N ASN A 171 -1.91 -12.24 -6.28
CA ASN A 171 -2.18 -13.58 -5.76
C ASN A 171 -1.28 -14.65 -6.40
N TYR A 172 -0.81 -14.36 -7.61
CA TYR A 172 0.01 -15.26 -8.40
C TYR A 172 1.27 -14.56 -8.84
N ILE A 173 2.39 -15.27 -8.73
CA ILE A 173 3.63 -14.93 -9.40
C ILE A 173 4.05 -16.11 -10.27
N TYR A 174 4.81 -15.84 -11.31
CA TYR A 174 5.19 -16.84 -12.31
C TYR A 174 6.70 -16.98 -12.32
N LEU A 175 7.22 -18.11 -11.85
CA LEU A 175 8.65 -18.44 -11.99
C LEU A 175 8.98 -18.66 -13.46
N ARG A 176 9.99 -17.96 -13.97
CA ARG A 176 10.39 -18.05 -15.37
C ARG A 176 11.46 -19.11 -15.52
N GLU A 177 11.21 -20.06 -16.42
CA GLU A 177 12.27 -20.99 -16.81
C GLU A 177 13.26 -20.31 -17.79
N PRO A 178 14.50 -20.81 -17.89
CA PRO A 178 15.49 -20.30 -18.83
C PRO A 178 14.93 -20.19 -20.26
N GLY A 179 15.11 -19.02 -20.88
CA GLY A 179 14.63 -18.75 -22.23
C GLY A 179 13.19 -18.25 -22.33
N GLY A 180 12.46 -18.13 -21.21
CA GLY A 180 11.15 -17.44 -21.16
C GLY A 180 10.05 -18.12 -21.97
N ARG A 181 10.18 -19.43 -22.22
CA ARG A 181 9.24 -20.26 -23.00
C ARG A 181 8.35 -21.15 -22.15
N SER A 182 8.58 -21.17 -20.85
CA SER A 182 7.77 -21.90 -19.87
C SER A 182 7.85 -21.18 -18.53
N TYR A 183 6.87 -21.47 -17.69
CA TYR A 183 6.77 -20.88 -16.37
C TYR A 183 6.07 -21.82 -15.40
N GLN A 184 6.18 -21.49 -14.12
CA GLN A 184 5.45 -22.18 -13.06
C GLN A 184 4.66 -21.19 -12.23
N ILE A 185 3.43 -21.56 -11.93
CA ILE A 185 2.53 -20.73 -11.13
C ILE A 185 2.90 -20.92 -9.66
N CYS A 186 3.19 -19.81 -8.99
CA CYS A 186 3.27 -19.76 -7.54
C CYS A 186 2.05 -19.03 -6.99
N THR A 187 1.46 -19.58 -5.95
CA THR A 187 0.27 -19.07 -5.27
C THR A 187 0.67 -18.47 -3.93
N LEU A 188 -0.02 -17.40 -3.54
CA LEU A 188 0.17 -16.75 -2.25
C LEU A 188 -0.12 -17.74 -1.10
N LEU A 189 0.75 -17.79 -0.09
CA LEU A 189 0.51 -18.61 1.11
C LEU A 189 -0.73 -18.12 1.86
N GLY A 190 -1.47 -19.05 2.47
CA GLY A 190 -2.62 -18.73 3.32
C GLY A 190 -2.29 -17.82 4.51
N SER A 191 -1.04 -17.85 5.02
CA SER A 191 -0.59 -16.92 6.07
C SER A 191 -0.58 -15.45 5.64
N GLU A 192 -0.59 -15.19 4.34
CA GLU A 192 -0.51 -13.86 3.72
C GLU A 192 -1.88 -13.42 3.16
N GLU A 193 -2.98 -14.06 3.58
CA GLU A 193 -4.35 -13.77 3.10
C GLU A 193 -4.75 -12.28 3.21
N ALA A 194 -4.15 -11.55 4.17
CA ALA A 194 -4.31 -10.11 4.30
C ALA A 194 -3.89 -9.30 3.06
N TYR A 195 -3.17 -9.90 2.11
CA TYR A 195 -2.74 -9.33 0.83
C TYR A 195 -3.47 -9.93 -0.38
N SER A 196 -4.39 -10.87 -0.16
CA SER A 196 -5.17 -11.48 -1.25
C SER A 196 -6.05 -10.45 -1.97
N ASN A 197 -6.17 -10.61 -3.29
CA ASN A 197 -6.98 -9.79 -4.19
C ASN A 197 -6.62 -8.29 -4.17
N LYS A 198 -5.36 -7.98 -3.87
CA LYS A 198 -4.83 -6.62 -3.91
C LYS A 198 -3.90 -6.44 -5.10
N SER A 199 -3.84 -5.21 -5.58
CA SER A 199 -2.82 -4.77 -6.51
C SER A 199 -1.45 -4.68 -5.80
N TYR A 200 -0.39 -4.74 -6.59
CA TYR A 200 0.98 -4.55 -6.13
C TYR A 200 1.15 -3.24 -5.35
N ASP A 201 0.61 -2.14 -5.87
CA ASP A 201 0.77 -0.81 -5.27
C ASP A 201 0.08 -0.71 -3.90
N GLU A 202 -1.10 -1.32 -3.74
CA GLU A 202 -1.80 -1.37 -2.46
C GLU A 202 -1.03 -2.15 -1.40
N VAL A 203 -0.40 -3.27 -1.81
CA VAL A 203 0.44 -4.05 -0.92
C VAL A 203 1.67 -3.26 -0.49
N VAL A 204 2.38 -2.65 -1.44
CA VAL A 204 3.56 -1.83 -1.15
C VAL A 204 3.20 -0.69 -0.22
N TYR A 205 2.11 0.04 -0.52
CA TYR A 205 1.61 1.13 0.32
C TYR A 205 1.30 0.67 1.75
N LYS A 206 0.56 -0.43 1.90
CA LYS A 206 0.18 -0.96 3.21
C LYS A 206 1.43 -1.30 4.04
N ARG A 207 2.43 -1.94 3.43
CA ARG A 207 3.68 -2.31 4.12
C ARG A 207 4.50 -1.10 4.55
N GLU A 208 4.64 -0.11 3.67
CA GLU A 208 5.36 1.11 4.01
C GLU A 208 4.65 1.88 5.14
N TYR A 209 3.32 1.90 5.13
CA TYR A 209 2.53 2.47 6.22
C TYR A 209 2.72 1.74 7.55
N GLU A 210 2.71 0.40 7.55
CA GLU A 210 2.97 -0.42 8.74
C GLU A 210 4.39 -0.22 9.28
N ARG A 211 5.38 -0.17 8.38
CA ARG A 211 6.78 0.11 8.72
C ARG A 211 6.94 1.47 9.38
N PHE A 212 6.37 2.52 8.77
CA PHE A 212 6.41 3.87 9.31
C PHE A 212 5.75 3.95 10.70
N THR A 213 4.60 3.31 10.86
CA THR A 213 3.88 3.28 12.14
C THR A 213 4.70 2.56 13.22
N SER A 214 5.29 1.42 12.88
CA SER A 214 6.12 0.63 13.79
C SER A 214 7.36 1.41 14.25
N GLN A 215 8.02 2.13 13.34
CA GLN A 215 9.17 2.97 13.67
C GLN A 215 8.79 4.08 14.66
N LYS A 216 7.65 4.76 14.44
CA LYS A 216 7.15 5.79 15.34
C LYS A 216 6.84 5.24 16.74
N LEU A 217 6.23 4.06 16.82
CA LEU A 217 5.93 3.41 18.09
C LEU A 217 7.21 2.99 18.82
N ASN A 218 8.19 2.42 18.12
CA ASN A 218 9.48 2.05 18.69
C ASN A 218 10.22 3.27 19.26
N GLN A 219 10.17 4.41 18.59
CA GLN A 219 10.75 5.66 19.11
C GLN A 219 10.05 6.12 20.39
N ALA A 220 8.72 6.06 20.44
CA ALA A 220 7.96 6.40 21.64
C ALA A 220 8.26 5.42 22.81
N GLN A 221 8.39 4.12 22.52
CA GLN A 221 8.79 3.12 23.51
C GLN A 221 10.20 3.34 24.03
N LEU A 222 11.14 3.74 23.17
CA LEU A 222 12.49 4.08 23.60
C LEU A 222 12.48 5.29 24.54
N GLN A 223 11.70 6.33 24.23
CA GLN A 223 11.54 7.49 25.11
C GLN A 223 10.95 7.08 26.46
N GLN A 224 9.88 6.29 26.46
CA GLN A 224 9.26 5.78 27.68
C GLN A 224 10.26 4.98 28.53
N ARG A 225 11.16 4.22 27.89
CA ARG A 225 12.22 3.47 28.59
C ARG A 225 13.29 4.39 29.19
N VAL A 226 13.64 5.48 28.50
CA VAL A 226 14.55 6.51 29.02
C VAL A 226 13.92 7.22 30.22
N ASP A 227 12.67 7.65 30.11
CA ASP A 227 11.94 8.32 31.18
C ASP A 227 11.86 7.42 32.42
N LEU A 228 11.52 6.14 32.25
CA LEU A 228 11.52 5.16 33.34
C LEU A 228 12.90 5.03 34.02
N ASN A 229 13.98 4.98 33.24
CA ASN A 229 15.33 4.90 33.80
C ASN A 229 15.68 6.17 34.58
N MET A 230 15.29 7.35 34.08
CA MET A 230 15.49 8.63 34.78
C MET A 230 14.70 8.69 36.10
N ASP A 231 13.46 8.19 36.10
CA ASP A 231 12.63 8.10 37.30
C ASP A 231 13.29 7.17 38.33
N ILE A 232 13.77 5.98 37.91
CA ILE A 232 14.50 5.05 38.78
C ILE A 232 15.76 5.70 39.36
N ASP A 233 16.57 6.37 38.53
CA ASP A 233 17.79 7.05 38.97
C ASP A 233 17.48 8.18 39.96
N SER A 234 16.38 8.90 39.76
CA SER A 234 15.95 9.96 40.70
C SER A 234 15.55 9.38 42.06
N ILE A 235 14.84 8.25 42.07
CA ILE A 235 14.45 7.53 43.29
C ILE A 235 15.70 7.03 44.01
N ILE A 236 16.68 6.48 43.28
CA ILE A 236 17.96 6.04 43.86
C ILE A 236 18.71 7.22 44.48
N LYS A 237 18.83 8.37 43.78
CA LYS A 237 19.50 9.56 44.33
C LYS A 237 18.81 10.10 45.59
N ILE A 238 17.47 10.12 45.62
CA ILE A 238 16.71 10.52 46.81
C ILE A 238 16.99 9.54 47.96
N ALA A 239 16.96 8.23 47.69
CA ALA A 239 17.25 7.21 48.69
C ALA A 239 18.70 7.29 49.22
N GLU A 240 19.67 7.57 48.35
CA GLU A 240 21.07 7.79 48.74
C GLU A 240 21.25 9.07 49.57
N GLY A 241 20.54 10.15 49.26
CA GLY A 241 20.56 11.39 50.04
C GLY A 241 19.85 11.29 51.40
N MET A 242 18.83 10.45 51.51
CA MET A 242 18.14 10.13 52.78
C MET A 242 18.88 9.06 53.59
N ALA A 243 19.86 8.37 53.00
CA ALA A 243 20.65 7.39 53.72
C ALA A 243 21.51 8.08 54.78
N PRO A 244 21.53 7.60 56.04
CA PRO A 244 22.39 8.16 57.07
C PRO A 244 23.86 8.03 56.64
N GLU A 245 24.69 9.03 56.99
CA GLU A 245 26.12 9.00 56.70
C GLU A 245 26.73 7.66 57.13
N LYS A 246 27.44 7.03 56.20
CA LYS A 246 28.08 5.73 56.43
C LYS A 246 29.12 5.88 57.52
N ASP A 247 28.81 5.39 58.71
CA ASP A 247 29.74 5.30 59.83
C ASP A 247 30.97 4.47 59.37
N LYS A 248 32.09 5.15 59.11
CA LYS A 248 33.30 4.58 58.46
C LYS A 248 34.01 3.54 59.33
N LEU A 249 33.60 3.39 60.60
CA LEU A 249 34.24 2.55 61.62
C LEU A 249 33.56 1.18 61.82
N SER A 250 32.49 0.85 61.10
CA SER A 250 31.75 -0.41 61.30
C SER A 250 32.06 -1.47 60.24
N SER A 251 32.39 -2.69 60.69
CA SER A 251 32.58 -3.88 59.84
C SER A 251 31.31 -4.23 59.04
N ASN A 252 31.47 -4.71 57.80
CA ASN A 252 30.37 -5.14 56.92
C ASN A 252 29.44 -6.16 57.61
N THR A 253 29.99 -7.02 58.47
CA THR A 253 29.23 -8.03 59.23
C THR A 253 28.30 -7.39 60.28
N ALA A 254 28.73 -6.29 60.92
CA ALA A 254 27.94 -5.56 61.90
C ALA A 254 26.77 -4.79 61.25
N ARG A 255 26.95 -4.30 60.02
CA ARG A 255 25.92 -3.60 59.24
C ARG A 255 24.76 -4.50 58.82
N VAL A 256 25.04 -5.78 58.52
CA VAL A 256 24.05 -6.76 58.06
C VAL A 256 23.33 -7.46 59.23
N LYS A 257 23.94 -7.48 60.43
CA LYS A 257 23.46 -8.24 61.61
C LYS A 257 22.03 -7.86 62.09
N ASN A 258 21.63 -6.59 61.91
CA ASN A 258 20.35 -6.05 62.40
C ASN A 258 19.28 -5.84 61.31
N ILE A 259 19.43 -6.43 60.12
CA ILE A 259 18.47 -6.27 59.02
C ILE A 259 17.08 -6.81 59.38
N LYS A 260 17.01 -7.97 60.07
CA LYS A 260 15.72 -8.60 60.44
C LYS A 260 14.88 -7.72 61.37
N THR A 261 15.50 -7.06 62.35
CA THR A 261 14.83 -6.15 63.28
C THR A 261 14.40 -4.84 62.59
N LYS A 262 15.26 -4.24 61.76
CA LYS A 262 14.91 -3.04 60.97
C LYS A 262 13.73 -3.29 60.02
N ARG A 263 13.73 -4.40 59.28
CA ARG A 263 12.59 -4.82 58.43
C ARG A 263 11.29 -5.03 59.22
N LYS A 264 11.36 -5.53 60.46
CA LYS A 264 10.18 -5.75 61.30
C LYS A 264 9.54 -4.43 61.75
N ILE A 265 10.37 -3.41 62.03
CA ILE A 265 9.93 -2.06 62.40
C ILE A 265 9.32 -1.35 61.17
N GLU A 266 9.99 -1.39 60.03
CA GLU A 266 9.52 -0.80 58.77
C GLU A 266 8.17 -1.40 58.35
N LYS A 267 8.05 -2.74 58.34
CA LYS A 267 6.77 -3.43 58.06
C LYS A 267 5.65 -3.05 59.03
N ALA A 268 5.96 -2.85 60.32
CA ALA A 268 4.95 -2.44 61.29
C ALA A 268 4.50 -0.98 61.10
N GLY A 269 5.40 -0.12 60.61
CA GLY A 269 5.09 1.26 60.21
C GLY A 269 4.25 1.34 58.94
N GLU A 270 4.61 0.60 57.89
CA GLU A 270 3.83 0.53 56.64
C GLU A 270 2.43 -0.03 56.88
N ARG A 271 2.30 -1.12 57.66
CA ARG A 271 0.99 -1.69 58.02
C ARG A 271 0.06 -0.70 58.69
N LYS A 272 0.56 0.28 59.45
CA LYS A 272 -0.26 1.33 60.07
C LYS A 272 -0.64 2.43 59.08
N LYS A 273 0.20 2.71 58.08
CA LYS A 273 -0.05 3.71 57.03
C LYS A 273 -1.00 3.19 55.95
N GLU A 274 -0.84 1.94 55.55
CA GLU A 274 -1.66 1.28 54.53
C GLU A 274 -2.97 0.72 55.09
N ALA A 275 -3.08 0.57 56.41
CA ALA A 275 -4.34 0.20 57.05
C ALA A 275 -5.38 1.31 56.90
N PHE A 276 -6.35 1.09 56.03
CA PHE A 276 -7.56 1.89 55.97
C PHE A 276 -8.66 1.21 56.81
N VAL A 277 -9.34 1.99 57.64
CA VAL A 277 -10.44 1.53 58.49
C VAL A 277 -11.75 2.00 57.87
N LEU A 278 -12.55 1.08 57.31
CA LEU A 278 -13.88 1.35 56.76
C LEU A 278 -14.94 1.38 57.88
N ALA A 279 -14.78 2.25 58.88
CA ALA A 279 -15.79 2.46 59.90
C ALA A 279 -16.65 3.69 59.56
N PRO A 280 -17.98 3.65 59.72
CA PRO A 280 -18.81 4.84 59.55
C PRO A 280 -18.48 5.86 60.64
N GLU A 281 -18.08 7.09 60.25
CA GLU A 281 -17.70 8.14 61.19
C GLU A 281 -18.86 8.47 62.15
N LYS A 282 -18.72 8.10 63.42
CA LYS A 282 -19.35 8.81 64.53
C LYS A 282 -18.26 9.21 65.52
N ASN A 283 -18.11 10.54 65.66
CA ASN A 283 -17.31 11.26 66.65
C ASN A 283 -15.80 11.37 66.37
N ARG A 284 -15.45 12.19 65.37
CA ARG A 284 -14.25 13.04 65.47
C ARG A 284 -14.64 14.31 66.24
N LEU A 285 -14.12 14.47 67.45
CA LEU A 285 -14.33 15.65 68.29
C LEU A 285 -13.76 16.91 67.60
N ASN A 286 -14.58 17.96 67.65
CA ASN A 286 -14.41 19.32 67.16
C ASN A 286 -12.97 19.87 67.18
N ASN A 287 -12.44 20.17 66.00
CA ASN A 287 -11.59 21.34 65.77
C ASN A 287 -12.20 22.13 64.61
N ASN A 288 -12.90 23.21 64.95
CA ASN A 288 -13.56 24.14 64.04
C ASN A 288 -12.54 24.99 63.28
N ASN A 289 -12.01 24.47 62.18
CA ASN A 289 -11.59 25.30 61.05
C ASN A 289 -12.21 24.69 59.79
N PRO A 290 -13.15 25.38 59.10
CA PRO A 290 -13.69 24.87 57.85
C PRO A 290 -12.57 24.81 56.81
N ALA A 291 -12.30 23.61 56.30
CA ALA A 291 -11.48 23.46 55.10
C ALA A 291 -12.11 24.25 53.95
N PRO A 292 -11.32 24.87 53.06
CA PRO A 292 -11.86 25.64 51.95
C PRO A 292 -12.69 24.72 51.06
N VAL A 293 -14.00 24.94 51.08
CA VAL A 293 -14.95 24.27 50.19
C VAL A 293 -14.67 24.79 48.79
N VAL A 294 -14.06 23.95 47.96
CA VAL A 294 -14.08 24.16 46.52
C VAL A 294 -15.50 23.84 46.07
N PRO A 295 -16.30 24.81 45.58
CA PRO A 295 -17.62 24.51 45.08
C PRO A 295 -17.48 23.55 43.89
N LEU A 296 -18.08 22.36 44.01
CA LEU A 296 -18.51 21.67 42.79
C LEU A 296 -19.64 22.53 42.25
N SER A 297 -19.33 23.32 41.23
CA SER A 297 -20.36 23.90 40.38
C SER A 297 -21.13 22.74 39.75
N ASP A 298 -22.35 22.54 40.23
CA ASP A 298 -23.43 21.92 39.47
C ASP A 298 -23.73 22.83 38.27
N GLU A 299 -22.89 22.73 37.25
CA GLU A 299 -23.33 22.98 35.89
C GLU A 299 -23.55 21.63 35.24
N THR A 300 -24.79 21.17 35.33
CA THR A 300 -25.41 20.30 34.34
C THR A 300 -25.16 20.87 32.95
N THR A 301 -24.12 20.37 32.28
CA THR A 301 -24.12 20.23 30.82
C THR A 301 -23.54 18.87 30.47
N GLU A 302 -24.33 18.12 29.71
CA GLU A 302 -24.08 16.78 29.22
C GLU A 302 -22.68 16.67 28.59
N ASN A 303 -21.73 16.04 29.30
CA ASN A 303 -20.48 15.59 28.70
C ASN A 303 -20.58 14.09 28.44
N ILE A 304 -21.35 13.76 27.39
CA ILE A 304 -21.22 12.48 26.70
C ILE A 304 -19.76 12.39 26.26
N GLY A 305 -19.03 11.48 26.90
CA GLY A 305 -17.63 11.24 26.60
C GLY A 305 -17.44 11.01 25.11
N ILE A 306 -16.86 12.00 24.44
CA ILE A 306 -16.45 11.91 23.05
C ILE A 306 -15.48 10.73 22.98
N SER A 307 -15.95 9.64 22.37
CA SER A 307 -15.14 8.45 22.12
C SER A 307 -13.88 8.90 21.41
N LYS A 308 -12.72 8.32 21.76
CA LYS A 308 -11.43 8.58 21.09
C LYS A 308 -11.54 8.48 19.55
N ALA A 309 -12.52 7.72 19.04
CA ALA A 309 -12.86 7.63 17.63
C ALA A 309 -13.37 8.96 17.00
N GLU A 310 -14.17 9.76 17.71
CA GLU A 310 -14.64 11.07 17.23
C GLU A 310 -13.54 12.13 17.22
N LEU A 311 -12.67 12.10 18.23
CA LEU A 311 -11.50 12.98 18.30
C LEU A 311 -10.52 12.70 17.14
N PHE A 312 -10.43 11.44 16.70
CA PHE A 312 -9.72 11.03 15.49
C PHE A 312 -10.41 11.49 14.20
N ARG A 313 -11.74 11.35 14.09
CA ARG A 313 -12.52 11.82 12.93
C ARG A 313 -12.43 13.35 12.76
N ARG A 314 -12.48 14.10 13.86
CA ARG A 314 -12.36 15.57 13.84
C ARG A 314 -10.97 16.02 13.39
N LYS A 315 -9.91 15.36 13.87
CA LYS A 315 -8.54 15.62 13.41
C LYS A 315 -8.29 15.23 11.95
N GLN A 316 -8.99 14.23 11.43
CA GLN A 316 -8.95 13.90 10.01
C GLN A 316 -9.66 14.95 9.15
N GLN A 317 -10.84 15.43 9.57
CA GLN A 317 -11.57 16.49 8.87
C GLN A 317 -10.83 17.84 8.87
N GLU A 318 -10.21 18.23 9.99
CA GLU A 318 -9.38 19.45 10.10
C GLU A 318 -8.15 19.40 9.16
N LYS A 319 -7.64 18.21 8.87
CA LYS A 319 -6.51 18.01 7.94
C LYS A 319 -6.93 18.01 6.46
N ILE A 320 -8.15 17.57 6.16
CA ILE A 320 -8.66 17.48 4.78
C ILE A 320 -9.19 18.84 4.29
N TYR A 321 -9.83 19.63 5.16
CA TYR A 321 -10.50 20.88 4.74
C TYR A 321 -9.81 22.17 5.19
N GLY A 322 -8.71 22.09 5.95
CA GLY A 322 -8.04 23.25 6.54
C GLY A 322 -8.88 23.94 7.62
N ARG A 323 -8.23 24.60 8.58
CA ARG A 323 -8.93 25.36 9.63
C ARG A 323 -9.74 26.49 9.00
N LYS A 324 -11.08 26.38 8.96
CA LYS A 324 -11.94 27.55 8.82
C LYS A 324 -11.73 28.43 10.04
N LYS A 325 -11.15 29.61 9.85
CA LYS A 325 -11.16 30.67 10.87
C LYS A 325 -12.61 31.08 11.10
N SER A 326 -13.06 30.96 12.34
CA SER A 326 -14.25 31.62 12.84
C SER A 326 -13.89 33.07 13.16
N GLU A 327 -14.37 33.98 12.31
CA GLU A 327 -14.81 35.33 12.66
C GLU A 327 -16.07 35.62 11.85
#